data_AF-A0A936XPI0-F1
#
_entry.id   AF-A0A936XPI0-F1
#
_cell.length_a   1.000
_cell.length_b   1.000
_cell.length_c   1.000
_cell.angle_alpha   90.00
_cell.angle_beta   90.00
_cell.angle_gamma   90.00
#
_symmetry.space_group_name_H-M   'P 1'
#
loop_
_entity.id
_entity.type
_entity.pdbx_description
1 polymer ?
#
loop_
_entity_poly.entity_id
_entity_poly.type
_entity_poly.pdbx_seq_one_letter_code
_entity_poly.pdbx_strand_id
1 'polypeptide(L)'
;MKTKFLLLYFLAATCSVAGQNVGIGTTTPLVKLHVSQGASGNTTPLGPFLVEGNSNTYINVLSPNASETGVLFGKTSDAVNGGIVYNNIGTLNGLQLRTNGNSTKMVVDQNGNVGIGTLNPNAPLGFPALLGKKITLYPGGTGDVGFAVQGNLLQIYSDNPGADIAFGYDVSGTMTERMRIKGNGNVGIGTNNPLTPLHVNGVSFFTPGGSNIQILDGNRIQGYINGGLNLTTFSDDPIKFTTFTSGGGSGGERMRISSNGNVGIGTATPAASLEVNGYTKLGSDAPSVKVKKLTGTTASTEGGYVDIYLGVDQSKILSISVLVLTTGVGYSQWYGPNTGGLGASFFYYNGSMWLTVVNHPGDSAGILSKPIKIFITYEE
;
A
#
# COMPACT_ATOMS: atom_id res chain seq x y z
N MET A 1 -22.21 83.72 -59.02
CA MET A 1 -21.14 83.58 -57.99
C MET A 1 -20.95 82.10 -57.73
N LYS A 2 -19.79 81.55 -58.13
CA LYS A 2 -19.43 80.14 -57.96
C LYS A 2 -18.88 79.94 -56.54
N THR A 3 -19.59 79.19 -55.69
CA THR A 3 -19.07 78.75 -54.40
C THR A 3 -18.08 77.62 -54.67
N LYS A 4 -16.79 77.91 -54.48
CA LYS A 4 -15.70 76.94 -54.60
C LYS A 4 -15.89 75.84 -53.55
N PHE A 5 -16.36 74.66 -53.98
CA PHE A 5 -16.04 73.43 -53.28
C PHE A 5 -14.54 73.19 -53.52
N LEU A 6 -13.74 73.42 -52.48
CA LEU A 6 -12.34 73.04 -52.48
C LEU A 6 -12.29 71.51 -52.45
N LEU A 7 -12.32 70.90 -53.64
CA LEU A 7 -12.00 69.50 -53.82
C LEU A 7 -10.50 69.38 -53.50
N LEU A 8 -10.21 68.94 -52.29
CA LEU A 8 -8.85 68.61 -51.85
C LEU A 8 -8.41 67.41 -52.72
N TYR A 9 -7.75 67.70 -53.83
CA TYR A 9 -7.03 66.71 -54.62
C TYR A 9 -5.94 66.12 -53.71
N PHE A 10 -6.22 64.96 -53.10
CA PHE A 10 -5.18 64.13 -52.51
C PHE A 10 -4.35 63.56 -53.66
N LEU A 11 -3.33 64.33 -54.06
CA LEU A 11 -2.31 63.90 -55.01
C LEU A 11 -1.30 62.99 -54.30
N ALA A 12 -1.76 61.82 -53.85
CA ALA A 12 -0.90 60.71 -53.44
C ALA A 12 -1.65 59.42 -53.69
N ALA A 13 -1.05 58.49 -54.44
CA ALA A 13 -1.62 57.21 -54.86
C ALA A 13 -1.89 56.20 -53.71
N THR A 14 -2.10 56.71 -52.50
CA THR A 14 -2.16 55.94 -51.25
C THR A 14 -3.51 56.05 -50.55
N CYS A 15 -4.46 56.86 -51.03
CA CYS A 15 -5.83 56.93 -50.49
C CYS A 15 -6.87 57.01 -51.63
N SER A 16 -7.94 56.23 -51.56
CA SER A 16 -9.03 56.19 -52.54
C SER A 16 -10.40 56.13 -51.87
N VAL A 17 -11.43 56.58 -52.59
CA VAL A 17 -12.83 56.37 -52.20
C VAL A 17 -13.54 55.69 -53.37
N ALA A 18 -14.12 54.51 -53.12
CA ALA A 18 -14.92 53.78 -54.10
C ALA A 18 -16.29 53.45 -53.49
N GLY A 19 -17.36 54.03 -54.05
CA GLY A 19 -18.69 53.95 -53.44
C GLY A 19 -18.71 54.59 -52.05
N GLN A 20 -19.04 53.80 -51.02
CA GLN A 20 -19.04 54.24 -49.61
C GLN A 20 -17.83 53.73 -48.80
N ASN A 21 -16.79 53.27 -49.50
CA ASN A 21 -15.61 52.66 -48.90
C ASN A 21 -14.38 53.56 -49.07
N VAL A 22 -13.56 53.66 -48.02
CA VAL A 22 -12.27 54.35 -48.02
C VAL A 22 -11.16 53.31 -48.09
N GLY A 23 -10.31 53.41 -49.10
CA GLY A 23 -9.11 52.59 -49.29
C GLY A 23 -7.84 53.37 -48.95
N ILE A 24 -6.91 52.76 -48.22
CA ILE A 24 -5.54 53.23 -48.02
C ILE A 24 -4.60 52.20 -48.63
N GLY A 25 -3.79 52.58 -49.61
CA GLY A 25 -2.90 51.67 -50.35
C GLY A 25 -3.60 50.78 -51.40
N THR A 26 -4.89 51.01 -51.67
CA THR A 26 -5.68 50.31 -52.69
C THR A 26 -6.70 51.24 -53.33
N THR A 27 -7.04 50.99 -54.60
CA THR A 27 -8.09 51.72 -55.35
C THR A 27 -9.42 50.98 -55.39
N THR A 28 -9.45 49.71 -54.97
CA THR A 28 -10.64 48.85 -54.96
C THR A 28 -10.94 48.37 -53.53
N PRO A 29 -11.31 49.28 -52.60
CA PRO A 29 -11.54 48.92 -51.20
C PRO A 29 -12.72 47.95 -51.04
N LEU A 30 -12.48 46.84 -50.33
CA LEU A 30 -13.45 45.75 -50.16
C LEU A 30 -14.47 46.00 -49.05
N VAL A 31 -14.17 46.91 -48.11
CA VAL A 31 -15.00 47.25 -46.94
C VAL A 31 -14.96 48.75 -46.65
N LYS A 32 -15.77 49.22 -45.69
CA LYS A 32 -15.91 50.65 -45.34
C LYS A 32 -14.56 51.34 -45.10
N LEU A 33 -13.63 50.69 -44.39
CA LEU A 33 -12.25 51.12 -44.28
C LEU A 33 -11.32 49.97 -44.61
N HIS A 34 -10.61 50.08 -45.73
CA HIS A 34 -9.65 49.09 -46.20
C HIS A 34 -8.24 49.68 -46.21
N VAL A 35 -7.33 49.19 -45.36
CA VAL A 35 -5.90 49.50 -45.37
C VAL A 35 -5.15 48.31 -45.99
N SER A 36 -4.47 48.51 -47.11
CA SER A 36 -3.82 47.45 -47.88
C SER A 36 -2.35 47.76 -48.12
N GLN A 37 -1.49 46.76 -47.91
CA GLN A 37 -0.08 46.74 -48.33
C GLN A 37 0.23 45.60 -49.31
N GLY A 38 -0.80 45.08 -49.98
CA GLY A 38 -0.70 43.95 -50.89
C GLY A 38 -1.81 42.93 -50.62
N ALA A 39 -2.17 42.14 -51.63
CA ALA A 39 -3.24 41.16 -51.50
C ALA A 39 -2.85 40.05 -50.52
N SER A 40 -3.66 39.86 -49.48
CA SER A 40 -3.54 38.76 -48.51
C SER A 40 -3.89 37.38 -49.08
N GLY A 41 -4.49 37.34 -50.29
CA GLY A 41 -5.06 36.16 -50.93
C GLY A 41 -6.51 36.41 -51.37
N ASN A 42 -7.23 35.37 -51.81
CA ASN A 42 -8.64 35.50 -52.21
C ASN A 42 -9.54 35.33 -50.98
N THR A 43 -9.84 36.43 -50.27
CA THR A 43 -10.73 36.41 -49.10
C THR A 43 -11.84 37.46 -49.23
N THR A 44 -13.07 37.11 -48.83
CA THR A 44 -14.19 38.06 -48.77
C THR A 44 -14.31 38.60 -47.33
N PRO A 45 -14.05 39.89 -47.07
CA PRO A 45 -14.08 40.43 -45.72
C PRO A 45 -15.50 40.52 -45.14
N LEU A 46 -15.66 40.25 -43.85
CA LEU A 46 -16.97 40.25 -43.16
C LEU A 46 -17.22 41.50 -42.29
N GLY A 47 -16.18 42.26 -41.96
CA GLY A 47 -16.25 43.43 -41.08
C GLY A 47 -16.15 44.76 -41.84
N PRO A 48 -16.52 45.90 -41.23
CA PRO A 48 -16.39 47.21 -41.86
C PRO A 48 -14.94 47.71 -41.94
N PHE A 49 -14.01 47.11 -41.19
CA PHE A 49 -12.60 47.47 -41.17
C PHE A 49 -11.75 46.27 -41.61
N LEU A 50 -10.84 46.51 -42.56
CA LEU A 50 -9.88 45.54 -43.07
C LEU A 50 -8.49 46.16 -43.07
N VAL A 51 -7.53 45.41 -42.53
CA VAL A 51 -6.10 45.65 -42.71
C VAL A 51 -5.52 44.41 -43.37
N GLU A 52 -4.89 44.55 -44.53
CA GLU A 52 -4.28 43.43 -45.25
C GLU A 52 -2.88 43.76 -45.77
N GLY A 53 -2.13 42.69 -46.06
CA GLY A 53 -0.81 42.72 -46.68
C GLY A 53 -0.46 41.33 -47.20
N ASN A 54 0.56 41.24 -48.06
CA ASN A 54 1.08 39.99 -48.61
C ASN A 54 2.28 39.43 -47.80
N SER A 55 2.47 39.92 -46.57
CA SER A 55 3.46 39.48 -45.59
C SER A 55 2.85 39.59 -44.18
N ASN A 56 3.68 39.72 -43.13
CA ASN A 56 3.21 39.97 -41.77
C ASN A 56 2.35 41.26 -41.73
N THR A 57 1.12 41.13 -41.25
CA THR A 57 0.16 42.24 -41.15
C THR A 57 -0.27 42.39 -39.70
N TYR A 58 -0.10 43.59 -39.13
CA TYR A 58 -0.39 43.88 -37.73
C TYR A 58 -1.28 45.12 -37.56
N ILE A 59 -1.99 45.19 -36.44
CA ILE A 59 -2.62 46.42 -35.95
C ILE A 59 -1.91 46.79 -34.65
N ASN A 60 -1.29 47.97 -34.61
CA ASN A 60 -0.71 48.50 -33.39
C ASN A 60 -1.75 49.31 -32.61
N VAL A 61 -1.93 48.98 -31.32
CA VAL A 61 -2.75 49.75 -30.38
C VAL A 61 -1.86 50.14 -29.21
N LEU A 62 -1.37 51.37 -29.22
CA LEU A 62 -0.37 51.85 -28.28
C LEU A 62 -0.99 52.77 -27.21
N SER A 63 -0.51 52.64 -25.98
CA SER A 63 -0.85 53.51 -24.84
C SER A 63 0.40 53.64 -23.94
N PRO A 64 0.48 54.65 -23.05
CA PRO A 64 1.62 54.80 -22.14
C PRO A 64 1.91 53.55 -21.30
N ASN A 65 3.15 53.36 -20.83
CA ASN A 65 3.60 52.14 -20.13
C ASN A 65 2.76 51.74 -18.90
N ALA A 66 2.11 52.68 -18.23
CA ALA A 66 1.26 52.42 -17.07
C ALA A 66 -0.23 52.25 -17.42
N SER A 67 -0.59 52.34 -18.71
CA SER A 67 -1.97 52.31 -19.20
C SER A 67 -2.30 50.97 -19.80
N GLU A 68 -3.57 50.58 -19.64
CA GLU A 68 -4.12 49.45 -20.38
C GLU A 68 -4.35 49.84 -21.85
N THR A 69 -4.21 48.87 -22.74
CA THR A 69 -4.52 48.99 -24.17
C THR A 69 -5.30 47.77 -24.62
N GLY A 70 -6.17 47.88 -25.63
CA GLY A 70 -6.91 46.71 -26.08
C GLY A 70 -8.00 46.99 -27.09
N VAL A 71 -8.72 45.92 -27.41
CA VAL A 71 -9.93 45.95 -28.23
C VAL A 71 -11.11 45.64 -27.33
N LEU A 72 -12.08 46.55 -27.29
CA LEU A 72 -13.28 46.43 -26.47
C LEU A 72 -14.46 45.96 -27.31
N PHE A 73 -15.26 45.07 -26.72
CA PHE A 73 -16.48 44.53 -27.30
C PHE A 73 -17.68 45.05 -26.52
N GLY A 74 -18.68 45.56 -27.24
CA GLY A 74 -19.89 46.12 -26.65
C GLY A 74 -21.17 45.63 -27.31
N LYS A 75 -22.29 45.98 -26.71
CA LYS A 75 -23.66 45.85 -27.21
C LYS A 75 -24.42 47.13 -26.88
N THR A 76 -25.62 47.34 -27.42
CA THR A 76 -26.40 48.57 -27.22
C THR A 76 -26.68 48.91 -25.74
N SER A 77 -26.74 47.90 -24.88
CA SER A 77 -26.94 48.06 -23.42
C SER A 77 -25.64 48.24 -22.63
N ASP A 78 -24.47 47.99 -23.24
CA ASP A 78 -23.17 48.06 -22.57
C ASP A 78 -22.06 48.21 -23.63
N ALA A 79 -21.53 49.43 -23.74
CA ALA A 79 -20.49 49.75 -24.71
C ALA A 79 -19.18 48.98 -24.48
N VAL A 80 -18.97 48.41 -23.28
CA VAL A 80 -17.77 47.66 -22.91
C VAL A 80 -18.17 46.42 -22.11
N ASN A 81 -18.79 45.46 -22.78
CA ASN A 81 -19.22 44.20 -22.18
C ASN A 81 -18.08 43.15 -22.13
N GLY A 82 -17.06 43.28 -22.98
CA GLY A 82 -15.89 42.40 -22.98
C GLY A 82 -14.70 43.02 -23.72
N GLY A 83 -13.63 42.26 -23.88
CA GLY A 83 -12.47 42.73 -24.63
C GLY A 83 -11.24 41.83 -24.53
N ILE A 84 -10.26 42.15 -25.38
CA ILE A 84 -8.89 41.65 -25.32
C ILE A 84 -8.04 42.82 -24.87
N VAL A 85 -7.48 42.74 -23.66
CA VAL A 85 -6.82 43.87 -23.00
C VAL A 85 -5.41 43.48 -22.57
N TYR A 86 -4.46 44.38 -22.73
CA TYR A 86 -3.06 44.23 -22.35
C TYR A 86 -2.67 45.28 -21.32
N ASN A 87 -1.79 44.90 -20.39
CA ASN A 87 -1.18 45.79 -19.41
C ASN A 87 -2.16 46.52 -18.48
N ASN A 88 -3.17 45.81 -17.98
CA ASN A 88 -4.04 46.33 -16.94
C ASN A 88 -3.31 46.37 -15.59
N ILE A 89 -3.68 47.29 -14.68
CA ILE A 89 -3.04 47.46 -13.37
C ILE A 89 -3.00 46.17 -12.52
N GLY A 90 -3.97 45.27 -12.67
CA GLY A 90 -4.00 43.97 -11.99
C GLY A 90 -3.19 42.88 -12.70
N THR A 91 -2.64 43.15 -13.88
CA THR A 91 -1.82 42.23 -14.68
C THR A 91 -0.88 43.02 -15.61
N LEU A 92 0.07 43.73 -15.00
CA LEU A 92 1.08 44.48 -15.76
C LEU A 92 1.83 43.55 -16.71
N ASN A 93 2.13 44.06 -17.91
CA ASN A 93 2.74 43.31 -19.01
C ASN A 93 2.01 41.99 -19.39
N GLY A 94 0.77 41.80 -18.96
CA GLY A 94 -0.01 40.60 -19.24
C GLY A 94 -1.21 40.83 -20.14
N LEU A 95 -1.75 39.75 -20.68
CA LEU A 95 -2.93 39.70 -21.54
C LEU A 95 -4.16 39.26 -20.73
N GLN A 96 -5.30 39.90 -20.94
CA GLN A 96 -6.57 39.57 -20.31
C GLN A 96 -7.65 39.33 -21.37
N LEU A 97 -8.45 38.27 -21.15
CA LEU A 97 -9.72 38.07 -21.83
C LEU A 97 -10.87 38.42 -20.88
N ARG A 98 -11.69 39.37 -21.29
CA ARG A 98 -12.77 39.95 -20.47
C ARG A 98 -14.14 39.68 -21.07
N THR A 99 -15.10 39.31 -20.23
CA THR A 99 -16.51 39.07 -20.64
C THR A 99 -17.49 39.46 -19.54
N ASN A 100 -18.77 39.59 -19.90
CA ASN A 100 -19.90 39.83 -18.98
C ASN A 100 -19.68 41.07 -18.09
N GLY A 101 -19.62 42.25 -18.72
CA GLY A 101 -19.39 43.54 -18.07
C GLY A 101 -17.91 43.85 -17.85
N ASN A 102 -17.08 43.60 -18.87
CA ASN A 102 -15.63 43.87 -18.85
C ASN A 102 -14.87 43.18 -17.70
N SER A 103 -15.35 42.02 -17.23
CA SER A 103 -14.72 41.31 -16.12
C SER A 103 -13.67 40.33 -16.64
N THR A 104 -12.45 40.40 -16.14
CA THR A 104 -11.37 39.46 -16.48
C THR A 104 -11.74 38.04 -16.08
N LYS A 105 -11.76 37.14 -17.07
CA LYS A 105 -12.04 35.71 -16.88
C LYS A 105 -10.81 34.84 -17.09
N MET A 106 -9.91 35.26 -17.97
CA MET A 106 -8.64 34.59 -18.21
C MET A 106 -7.53 35.64 -18.27
N VAL A 107 -6.35 35.26 -17.77
CA VAL A 107 -5.14 36.06 -17.83
C VAL A 107 -3.97 35.22 -18.34
N VAL A 108 -3.07 35.83 -19.11
CA VAL A 108 -1.68 35.39 -19.26
C VAL A 108 -0.83 36.44 -18.57
N ASP A 109 -0.21 36.09 -17.45
CA ASP A 109 0.59 37.04 -16.67
C ASP A 109 1.93 37.36 -17.35
N GLN A 110 2.70 38.27 -16.76
CA GLN A 110 4.03 38.66 -17.26
C GLN A 110 5.06 37.51 -17.29
N ASN A 111 4.81 36.42 -16.57
CA ASN A 111 5.66 35.24 -16.54
C ASN A 111 5.19 34.15 -17.51
N GLY A 112 4.08 34.38 -18.23
CA GLY A 112 3.47 33.42 -19.15
C GLY A 112 2.52 32.42 -18.49
N ASN A 113 2.20 32.58 -17.20
CA ASN A 113 1.24 31.71 -16.53
C ASN A 113 -0.20 32.07 -16.93
N VAL A 114 -1.03 31.05 -17.10
CA VAL A 114 -2.45 31.20 -17.41
C VAL A 114 -3.27 31.14 -16.12
N GLY A 115 -4.00 32.20 -15.79
CA GLY A 115 -5.04 32.15 -14.75
C GLY A 115 -6.43 32.05 -15.38
N ILE A 116 -7.24 31.09 -14.94
CA ILE A 116 -8.67 31.01 -15.30
C ILE A 116 -9.48 31.31 -14.05
N GLY A 117 -10.17 32.44 -14.05
CA GLY A 117 -10.90 32.97 -12.89
C GLY A 117 -10.01 33.58 -11.80
N THR A 118 -8.69 33.61 -11.97
CA THR A 118 -7.73 34.24 -11.06
C THR A 118 -6.80 35.18 -11.84
N LEU A 119 -6.43 36.32 -11.23
CA LEU A 119 -5.48 37.27 -11.80
C LEU A 119 -4.03 36.94 -11.45
N ASN A 120 -3.82 36.15 -10.40
CA ASN A 120 -2.50 35.82 -9.86
C ASN A 120 -2.33 34.30 -9.84
N PRO A 121 -2.14 33.66 -11.01
CA PRO A 121 -1.79 32.24 -11.05
C PRO A 121 -0.44 32.02 -10.34
N ASN A 122 -0.37 31.01 -9.47
CA ASN A 122 0.86 30.65 -8.74
C ASN A 122 1.59 29.45 -9.39
N ALA A 123 1.17 29.05 -10.59
CA ALA A 123 1.69 27.97 -11.41
C ALA A 123 1.33 28.26 -12.88
N PRO A 124 1.91 27.55 -13.88
CA PRO A 124 1.62 27.77 -15.29
C PRO A 124 0.14 27.72 -15.69
N LEU A 125 -0.69 26.95 -14.96
CA LEU A 125 -2.15 27.01 -15.04
C LEU A 125 -2.73 27.12 -13.63
N GLY A 126 -3.35 28.26 -13.32
CA GLY A 126 -3.87 28.59 -12.00
C GLY A 126 -5.39 28.77 -11.99
N PHE A 127 -6.01 28.37 -10.88
CA PHE A 127 -7.43 28.59 -10.57
C PHE A 127 -7.54 29.28 -9.20
N PRO A 128 -8.67 29.92 -8.88
CA PRO A 128 -8.94 30.45 -7.55
C PRO A 128 -8.82 29.38 -6.45
N ALA A 129 -8.37 29.80 -5.26
CA ALA A 129 -8.34 29.01 -4.03
C ALA A 129 -9.75 28.80 -3.43
N LEU A 130 -10.68 28.34 -4.25
CA LEU A 130 -12.04 27.96 -3.90
C LEU A 130 -12.19 26.45 -3.90
N LEU A 131 -13.07 25.87 -3.10
CA LEU A 131 -13.38 24.44 -3.18
C LEU A 131 -14.30 24.15 -4.39
N GLY A 132 -14.37 22.89 -4.80
CA GLY A 132 -15.21 22.41 -5.90
C GLY A 132 -14.42 21.95 -7.12
N LYS A 133 -15.15 21.77 -8.23
CA LYS A 133 -14.61 21.32 -9.52
C LYS A 133 -13.62 22.33 -10.09
N LYS A 134 -12.50 21.84 -10.62
CA LYS A 134 -11.44 22.65 -11.25
C LYS A 134 -11.42 22.45 -12.75
N ILE A 135 -11.36 21.20 -13.19
CA ILE A 135 -11.33 20.84 -14.60
C ILE A 135 -12.38 19.75 -14.82
N THR A 136 -13.35 20.01 -15.68
CA THR A 136 -14.29 19.01 -16.21
C THR A 136 -13.73 18.51 -17.53
N LEU A 137 -13.41 17.22 -17.60
CA LEU A 137 -12.90 16.56 -18.81
C LEU A 137 -14.04 16.05 -19.69
N TYR A 138 -15.12 15.57 -19.07
CA TYR A 138 -16.31 15.10 -19.76
C TYR A 138 -17.55 15.48 -18.96
N PRO A 139 -18.42 16.37 -19.47
CA PRO A 139 -19.71 16.64 -18.86
C PRO A 139 -20.73 15.59 -19.32
N GLY A 140 -20.99 14.59 -18.48
CA GLY A 140 -21.93 13.50 -18.74
C GLY A 140 -23.35 13.82 -18.30
N GLY A 141 -24.31 12.95 -18.68
CA GLY A 141 -25.72 13.15 -18.37
C GLY A 141 -26.09 12.97 -16.90
N THR A 142 -25.25 12.26 -16.12
CA THR A 142 -25.48 11.96 -14.70
C THR A 142 -24.50 12.68 -13.77
N GLY A 143 -23.47 13.31 -14.32
CA GLY A 143 -22.36 13.90 -13.59
C GLY A 143 -21.20 14.25 -14.51
N ASP A 144 -20.12 14.75 -13.94
CA ASP A 144 -18.92 15.11 -14.70
C ASP A 144 -17.80 14.09 -14.43
N VAL A 145 -16.86 13.95 -15.35
CA VAL A 145 -15.55 13.34 -15.10
C VAL A 145 -14.51 14.45 -14.98
N GLY A 146 -13.65 14.41 -13.96
CA GLY A 146 -12.59 15.41 -13.85
C GLY A 146 -11.87 15.50 -12.51
N PHE A 147 -11.39 16.71 -12.22
CA PHE A 147 -10.58 17.04 -11.06
C PHE A 147 -11.26 18.09 -10.19
N ALA A 148 -11.27 17.88 -8.87
CA ALA A 148 -11.85 18.78 -7.89
C ALA A 148 -11.01 18.84 -6.62
N VAL A 149 -11.23 19.88 -5.81
CA VAL A 149 -10.59 20.06 -4.51
C VAL A 149 -11.66 20.32 -3.45
N GLN A 150 -11.62 19.59 -2.34
CA GLN A 150 -12.45 19.81 -1.15
C GLN A 150 -11.54 20.12 0.06
N GLY A 151 -12.13 20.36 1.22
CA GLY A 151 -11.38 20.57 2.46
C GLY A 151 -10.46 19.38 2.73
N ASN A 152 -9.14 19.60 2.63
CA ASN A 152 -8.09 18.59 2.80
C ASN A 152 -8.18 17.38 1.84
N LEU A 153 -8.82 17.51 0.68
CA LEU A 153 -9.04 16.38 -0.23
C LEU A 153 -8.90 16.78 -1.71
N LEU A 154 -7.98 16.12 -2.41
CA LEU A 154 -7.97 16.08 -3.88
C LEU A 154 -8.96 15.01 -4.36
N GLN A 155 -9.77 15.33 -5.37
CA GLN A 155 -10.72 14.40 -5.95
C GLN A 155 -10.39 14.17 -7.43
N ILE A 156 -10.34 12.89 -7.80
CA ILE A 156 -10.48 12.39 -9.17
C ILE A 156 -11.81 11.64 -9.17
N TYR A 157 -12.74 12.03 -10.04
CA TYR A 157 -14.10 11.52 -10.00
C TYR A 157 -14.63 11.19 -11.39
N SER A 158 -15.51 10.20 -11.45
CA SER A 158 -16.29 9.80 -12.61
C SER A 158 -17.73 10.34 -12.51
N ASP A 159 -18.49 10.18 -13.59
CA ASP A 159 -19.83 10.72 -13.80
C ASP A 159 -20.97 9.82 -13.27
N ASN A 160 -20.66 8.64 -12.74
CA ASN A 160 -21.64 7.64 -12.30
C ASN A 160 -21.10 6.80 -11.11
N PRO A 161 -21.92 6.51 -10.07
CA PRO A 161 -21.52 5.59 -8.99
C PRO A 161 -21.00 4.22 -9.44
N GLY A 162 -21.47 3.70 -10.58
CA GLY A 162 -20.99 2.44 -11.16
C GLY A 162 -19.76 2.58 -12.05
N ALA A 163 -19.29 3.81 -12.32
CA ALA A 163 -18.14 4.05 -13.18
C ALA A 163 -16.83 3.81 -12.43
N ASP A 164 -15.88 3.22 -13.15
CA ASP A 164 -14.58 2.88 -12.64
C ASP A 164 -13.58 4.02 -12.91
N ILE A 165 -12.51 4.10 -12.12
CA ILE A 165 -11.35 4.96 -12.35
C ILE A 165 -10.15 4.05 -12.62
N ALA A 166 -9.54 4.18 -13.79
CA ALA A 166 -8.37 3.39 -14.18
C ALA A 166 -7.11 4.26 -14.27
N PHE A 167 -5.99 3.68 -13.86
CA PHE A 167 -4.64 4.25 -13.96
C PHE A 167 -3.78 3.33 -14.81
N GLY A 168 -3.00 3.91 -15.71
CA GLY A 168 -2.26 3.18 -16.73
C GLY A 168 -1.51 4.12 -17.67
N TYR A 169 -1.16 3.63 -18.85
CA TYR A 169 -0.49 4.41 -19.89
C TYR A 169 -1.08 4.11 -21.25
N ASP A 170 -1.08 5.13 -22.11
CA ASP A 170 -1.45 5.00 -23.51
C ASP A 170 -0.22 4.64 -24.35
N VAL A 171 -0.39 3.73 -25.30
CA VAL A 171 0.53 3.56 -26.42
C VAL A 171 -0.30 3.59 -27.70
N SER A 172 -0.15 4.66 -28.47
CA SER A 172 -0.80 4.86 -29.77
C SER A 172 -2.33 4.74 -29.73
N GLY A 173 -2.97 5.34 -28.71
CA GLY A 173 -4.43 5.34 -28.55
C GLY A 173 -5.00 4.09 -27.87
N THR A 174 -4.15 3.17 -27.41
CA THR A 174 -4.56 2.01 -26.61
C THR A 174 -4.09 2.18 -25.17
N MET A 175 -5.04 2.32 -24.25
CA MET A 175 -4.78 2.38 -22.81
C MET A 175 -4.45 0.99 -22.26
N THR A 176 -3.28 0.86 -21.64
CA THR A 176 -2.90 -0.29 -20.82
C THR A 176 -3.12 0.03 -19.36
N GLU A 177 -4.07 -0.67 -18.74
CA GLU A 177 -4.40 -0.51 -17.32
C GLU A 177 -3.37 -1.20 -16.41
N ARG A 178 -3.01 -0.53 -15.31
CA ARG A 178 -2.16 -1.08 -14.24
C ARG A 178 -2.89 -1.17 -12.91
N MET A 179 -3.80 -0.24 -12.65
CA MET A 179 -4.64 -0.21 -11.46
C MET A 179 -6.04 0.30 -11.82
N ARG A 180 -7.06 -0.22 -11.15
CA ARG A 180 -8.44 0.25 -11.28
C ARG A 180 -9.11 0.32 -9.92
N ILE A 181 -9.94 1.33 -9.72
CA ILE A 181 -10.95 1.40 -8.66
C ILE A 181 -12.29 1.22 -9.33
N LYS A 182 -13.00 0.14 -8.99
CA LYS A 182 -14.33 -0.15 -9.50
C LYS A 182 -15.37 0.78 -8.86
N GLY A 183 -16.49 1.03 -9.54
CA GLY A 183 -17.61 1.78 -8.95
C GLY A 183 -18.17 1.16 -7.65
N ASN A 184 -18.00 -0.17 -7.46
CA ASN A 184 -18.36 -0.85 -6.21
C ASN A 184 -17.30 -0.72 -5.08
N GLY A 185 -16.22 0.05 -5.30
CA GLY A 185 -15.15 0.29 -4.34
C GLY A 185 -13.97 -0.68 -4.40
N ASN A 186 -14.05 -1.78 -5.18
CA ASN A 186 -12.95 -2.74 -5.26
C ASN A 186 -11.75 -2.16 -6.02
N VAL A 187 -10.55 -2.35 -5.48
CA VAL A 187 -9.29 -1.95 -6.09
C VAL A 187 -8.61 -3.17 -6.72
N GLY A 188 -8.40 -3.12 -8.03
CA GLY A 188 -7.60 -4.09 -8.78
C GLY A 188 -6.21 -3.54 -9.10
N ILE A 189 -5.16 -4.33 -8.86
CA ILE A 189 -3.79 -4.06 -9.33
C ILE A 189 -3.37 -5.23 -10.21
N GLY A 190 -3.04 -4.97 -11.47
CA GLY A 190 -2.74 -6.03 -12.46
C GLY A 190 -3.97 -6.85 -12.92
N THR A 191 -5.18 -6.43 -12.57
CA THR A 191 -6.45 -7.04 -12.98
C THR A 191 -7.54 -5.99 -13.11
N ASN A 192 -8.42 -6.14 -14.10
CA ASN A 192 -9.60 -5.28 -14.31
C ASN A 192 -10.89 -5.84 -13.70
N ASN A 193 -10.85 -7.08 -13.17
CA ASN A 193 -11.97 -7.75 -12.50
C ASN A 193 -11.61 -8.14 -11.06
N PRO A 194 -11.46 -7.16 -10.14
CA PRO A 194 -11.15 -7.44 -8.75
C PRO A 194 -12.33 -8.15 -8.05
N LEU A 195 -12.07 -9.33 -7.48
CA LEU A 195 -13.08 -10.17 -6.81
C LEU A 195 -13.30 -9.78 -5.34
N THR A 196 -12.35 -9.03 -4.77
CA THR A 196 -12.32 -8.60 -3.36
C THR A 196 -11.97 -7.11 -3.29
N PRO A 197 -12.18 -6.43 -2.13
CA PRO A 197 -11.92 -4.99 -1.98
C PRO A 197 -10.50 -4.55 -2.40
N LEU A 198 -9.50 -5.41 -2.19
CA LEU A 198 -8.18 -5.27 -2.79
C LEU A 198 -7.81 -6.61 -3.44
N HIS A 199 -7.67 -6.61 -4.77
CA HIS A 199 -7.21 -7.75 -5.54
C HIS A 199 -5.93 -7.37 -6.30
N VAL A 200 -4.79 -7.90 -5.84
CA VAL A 200 -3.51 -7.79 -6.55
C VAL A 200 -3.28 -9.09 -7.34
N ASN A 201 -3.33 -8.99 -8.66
CA ASN A 201 -2.94 -10.07 -9.56
C ASN A 201 -1.43 -9.97 -9.82
N GLY A 202 -0.64 -10.50 -8.88
CA GLY A 202 0.82 -10.43 -8.89
C GLY A 202 1.41 -10.59 -7.50
N VAL A 203 2.71 -10.30 -7.37
CA VAL A 203 3.40 -10.34 -6.07
C VAL A 203 3.20 -9.01 -5.33
N SER A 204 2.76 -9.09 -4.08
CA SER A 204 2.76 -7.95 -3.15
C SER A 204 4.01 -8.02 -2.27
N PHE A 205 4.82 -6.96 -2.27
CA PHE A 205 6.03 -6.88 -1.44
C PHE A 205 5.87 -5.75 -0.40
N PHE A 206 5.99 -6.09 0.88
CA PHE A 206 5.89 -5.15 1.99
C PHE A 206 7.27 -4.98 2.64
N THR A 207 7.81 -3.76 2.67
CA THR A 207 9.13 -3.49 3.26
C THR A 207 9.08 -3.48 4.79
N PRO A 208 10.13 -3.95 5.49
CA PRO A 208 10.18 -3.99 6.94
C PRO A 208 10.43 -2.58 7.53
N GLY A 209 9.38 -1.75 7.55
CA GLY A 209 9.37 -0.43 8.17
C GLY A 209 8.61 -0.38 9.50
N GLY A 210 8.49 -1.52 10.20
CA GLY A 210 7.71 -1.65 11.44
C GLY A 210 6.25 -2.07 11.25
N SER A 211 5.84 -2.42 10.03
CA SER A 211 4.46 -2.85 9.73
C SER A 211 4.31 -4.36 9.86
N ASN A 212 3.46 -4.81 10.77
CA ASN A 212 2.91 -6.15 10.72
C ASN A 212 2.03 -6.29 9.46
N ILE A 213 2.16 -7.37 8.69
CA ILE A 213 1.13 -7.73 7.72
C ILE A 213 -0.05 -8.27 8.53
N GLN A 214 -0.97 -7.38 8.85
CA GLN A 214 -2.21 -7.69 9.56
C GLN A 214 -3.28 -8.10 8.55
N ILE A 215 -3.38 -9.41 8.27
CA ILE A 215 -4.52 -9.98 7.54
C ILE A 215 -5.64 -10.23 8.56
N LEU A 216 -6.40 -9.18 8.88
CA LEU A 216 -7.57 -9.29 9.75
C LEU A 216 -8.83 -9.41 8.88
N ASP A 217 -9.57 -10.50 9.08
CA ASP A 217 -11.00 -10.56 8.75
C ASP A 217 -11.78 -10.60 10.06
N GLY A 218 -12.16 -9.42 10.57
CA GLY A 218 -12.76 -9.26 11.89
C GLY A 218 -11.86 -9.80 13.02
N ASN A 219 -12.30 -10.88 13.68
CA ASN A 219 -11.65 -11.48 14.86
C ASN A 219 -10.70 -12.66 14.54
N ARG A 220 -10.43 -12.95 13.26
CA ARG A 220 -9.59 -14.10 12.84
C ARG A 220 -8.43 -13.63 11.96
N ILE A 221 -7.25 -14.21 12.19
CA ILE A 221 -6.12 -14.16 11.25
C ILE A 221 -6.29 -15.37 10.33
N GLN A 222 -6.82 -15.18 9.12
CA GLN A 222 -6.99 -16.25 8.13
C GLN A 222 -6.25 -15.89 6.85
N GLY A 223 -5.16 -16.59 6.55
CA GLY A 223 -4.54 -16.57 5.23
C GLY A 223 -5.03 -17.77 4.42
N TYR A 224 -5.74 -17.53 3.32
CA TYR A 224 -5.99 -18.56 2.31
C TYR A 224 -4.78 -18.62 1.38
N ILE A 225 -3.98 -19.68 1.50
CA ILE A 225 -2.78 -19.88 0.69
C ILE A 225 -3.04 -21.06 -0.23
N ASN A 226 -3.15 -20.80 -1.53
CA ASN A 226 -3.19 -21.85 -2.54
C ASN A 226 -1.73 -22.28 -2.83
N GLY A 227 -1.26 -23.33 -2.16
CA GLY A 227 0.13 -23.79 -2.21
C GLY A 227 0.77 -23.94 -0.84
N GLY A 228 2.11 -23.93 -0.78
CA GLY A 228 2.86 -23.99 0.48
C GLY A 228 3.03 -22.60 1.12
N LEU A 229 3.04 -22.56 2.45
CA LEU A 229 3.40 -21.37 3.23
C LEU A 229 4.86 -21.48 3.68
N ASN A 230 5.70 -20.53 3.25
CA ASN A 230 7.04 -20.35 3.80
C ASN A 230 7.01 -19.24 4.86
N LEU A 231 7.29 -19.59 6.11
CA LEU A 231 7.48 -18.63 7.20
C LEU A 231 8.98 -18.53 7.48
N THR A 232 9.54 -17.33 7.35
CA THR A 232 10.94 -17.04 7.61
C THR A 232 11.04 -15.82 8.50
N THR A 233 11.97 -15.86 9.44
CA THR A 233 12.31 -14.73 10.31
C THR A 233 13.71 -14.23 9.98
N PHE A 234 14.00 -12.99 10.36
CA PHE A 234 15.31 -12.36 10.25
C PHE A 234 15.86 -12.08 11.65
N SER A 235 17.16 -11.82 11.79
CA SER A 235 17.79 -11.33 13.02
C SER A 235 17.52 -12.17 14.28
N ASP A 236 17.64 -13.50 14.16
CA ASP A 236 17.48 -14.47 15.25
C ASP A 236 16.08 -14.49 15.92
N ASP A 237 15.06 -13.95 15.23
CA ASP A 237 13.70 -14.03 15.71
C ASP A 237 13.10 -15.43 15.55
N PRO A 238 12.26 -15.89 16.49
CA PRO A 238 11.54 -17.16 16.39
C PRO A 238 10.29 -17.05 15.52
N ILE A 239 9.89 -18.16 14.89
CA ILE A 239 8.52 -18.30 14.38
C ILE A 239 7.63 -18.67 15.56
N LYS A 240 6.64 -17.84 15.90
CA LYS A 240 5.73 -18.06 17.03
C LYS A 240 4.30 -18.31 16.58
N PHE A 241 3.64 -19.25 17.25
CA PHE A 241 2.19 -19.47 17.15
C PHE A 241 1.55 -19.04 18.47
N THR A 242 0.73 -17.99 18.41
CA THR A 242 0.06 -17.41 19.57
C THR A 242 -1.45 -17.55 19.43
N THR A 243 -2.15 -17.71 20.55
CA THR A 243 -3.62 -17.71 20.59
C THR A 243 -4.11 -16.59 21.48
N PHE A 244 -5.13 -15.88 21.01
CA PHE A 244 -5.83 -14.86 21.79
C PHE A 244 -7.15 -15.45 22.30
N THR A 245 -7.49 -15.20 23.56
CA THR A 245 -8.84 -15.46 24.07
C THR A 245 -9.76 -14.30 23.67
N SER A 246 -11.04 -14.58 23.43
CA SER A 246 -12.03 -13.54 23.14
C SER A 246 -11.99 -12.44 24.21
N GLY A 247 -11.78 -11.18 23.80
CA GLY A 247 -11.74 -10.03 24.70
C GLY A 247 -10.43 -9.21 24.72
N GLY A 248 -9.47 -9.47 23.83
CA GLY A 248 -8.31 -8.57 23.62
C GLY A 248 -7.18 -8.69 24.65
N GLY A 249 -7.09 -9.81 25.39
CA GLY A 249 -5.93 -10.09 26.25
C GLY A 249 -4.65 -10.39 25.46
N SER A 250 -3.48 -10.31 26.12
CA SER A 250 -2.19 -10.70 25.52
C SER A 250 -2.24 -12.16 25.05
N GLY A 251 -1.93 -12.40 23.77
CA GLY A 251 -1.91 -13.74 23.20
C GLY A 251 -0.87 -14.62 23.87
N GLY A 252 -1.27 -15.82 24.31
CA GLY A 252 -0.33 -16.81 24.86
C GLY A 252 0.40 -17.52 23.73
N GLU A 253 1.73 -17.58 23.79
CA GLU A 253 2.57 -18.42 22.91
C GLU A 253 2.28 -19.90 23.19
N ARG A 254 1.90 -20.64 22.15
CA ARG A 254 1.54 -22.08 22.24
C ARG A 254 2.62 -22.97 21.65
N MET A 255 3.22 -22.53 20.55
CA MET A 255 4.31 -23.22 19.86
C MET A 255 5.32 -22.19 19.33
N ARG A 256 6.58 -22.59 19.26
CA ARG A 256 7.63 -21.80 18.62
C ARG A 256 8.62 -22.66 17.86
N ILE A 257 9.27 -22.05 16.87
CA ILE A 257 10.54 -22.51 16.29
C ILE A 257 11.55 -21.41 16.61
N SER A 258 12.52 -21.71 17.45
CA SER A 258 13.61 -20.79 17.81
C SER A 258 14.54 -20.55 16.63
N SER A 259 15.32 -19.47 16.67
CA SER A 259 16.33 -19.17 15.64
C SER A 259 17.40 -20.25 15.47
N ASN A 260 17.67 -21.03 16.51
CA ASN A 260 18.55 -22.20 16.46
C ASN A 260 17.87 -23.48 15.88
N GLY A 261 16.62 -23.39 15.44
CA GLY A 261 15.85 -24.50 14.86
C GLY A 261 15.09 -25.37 15.86
N ASN A 262 15.23 -25.14 17.17
CA ASN A 262 14.53 -25.95 18.17
C ASN A 262 13.03 -25.63 18.20
N VAL A 263 12.20 -26.67 18.24
CA VAL A 263 10.74 -26.56 18.35
C VAL A 263 10.31 -26.67 19.81
N GLY A 264 9.58 -25.69 20.30
CA GLY A 264 8.98 -25.70 21.64
C GLY A 264 7.46 -25.72 21.59
N ILE A 265 6.81 -26.60 22.36
CA ILE A 265 5.36 -26.59 22.60
C ILE A 265 5.15 -26.38 24.11
N GLY A 266 4.45 -25.30 24.48
CA GLY A 266 4.26 -24.92 25.89
C GLY A 266 5.53 -24.43 26.62
N THR A 267 6.62 -24.18 25.90
CA THR A 267 7.90 -23.68 26.44
C THR A 267 8.46 -22.57 25.54
N ALA A 268 8.88 -21.47 26.16
CA ALA A 268 9.50 -20.35 25.46
C ALA A 268 11.00 -20.56 25.23
N THR A 269 11.62 -21.61 25.77
CA THR A 269 13.09 -21.80 25.71
C THR A 269 13.43 -23.28 25.51
N PRO A 270 13.10 -23.87 24.34
CA PRO A 270 13.34 -25.28 24.08
C PRO A 270 14.85 -25.60 24.11
N ALA A 271 15.26 -26.47 25.03
CA ALA A 271 16.64 -26.91 25.24
C ALA A 271 17.05 -28.11 24.37
N ALA A 272 16.10 -28.71 23.64
CA ALA A 272 16.29 -29.79 22.68
C ALA A 272 15.61 -29.47 21.35
N SER A 273 15.92 -30.24 20.30
CA SER A 273 15.33 -30.04 18.96
C SER A 273 13.80 -30.07 18.95
N LEU A 274 13.19 -30.86 19.84
CA LEU A 274 11.76 -30.81 20.15
C LEU A 274 11.59 -30.90 21.67
N GLU A 275 11.01 -29.87 22.28
CA GLU A 275 10.62 -29.86 23.69
C GLU A 275 9.12 -29.62 23.80
N VAL A 276 8.41 -30.59 24.38
CA VAL A 276 7.00 -30.45 24.74
C VAL A 276 6.93 -30.32 26.26
N ASN A 277 6.68 -29.12 26.75
CA ASN A 277 6.44 -28.88 28.17
C ASN A 277 4.97 -29.20 28.49
N GLY A 278 4.69 -30.50 28.58
CA GLY A 278 3.35 -31.05 28.70
C GLY A 278 3.34 -32.56 28.46
N TYR A 279 2.22 -33.08 27.97
CA TYR A 279 2.02 -34.49 27.66
C TYR A 279 1.89 -34.67 26.16
N THR A 280 2.44 -35.75 25.65
CA THR A 280 2.27 -36.12 24.25
C THR A 280 1.23 -37.23 24.17
N LYS A 281 0.03 -36.91 23.68
CA LYS A 281 -0.95 -37.92 23.31
C LYS A 281 -0.68 -38.35 21.86
N LEU A 282 -0.12 -39.55 21.66
CA LEU A 282 0.29 -40.08 20.36
C LEU A 282 -0.85 -40.76 19.57
N GLY A 283 -2.05 -40.14 19.52
CA GLY A 283 -3.23 -40.68 18.83
C GLY A 283 -4.47 -40.81 19.73
N SER A 284 -5.65 -41.05 19.15
CA SER A 284 -6.94 -41.11 19.88
C SER A 284 -6.95 -42.14 21.00
N ASP A 285 -6.36 -43.31 20.73
CA ASP A 285 -6.30 -44.48 21.61
C ASP A 285 -4.97 -44.58 22.36
N ALA A 286 -4.02 -43.67 22.10
CA ALA A 286 -2.77 -43.63 22.83
C ALA A 286 -2.99 -43.01 24.22
N PRO A 287 -2.47 -43.62 25.31
CA PRO A 287 -2.50 -43.00 26.62
C PRO A 287 -1.70 -41.69 26.62
N SER A 288 -2.11 -40.74 27.46
CA SER A 288 -1.32 -39.53 27.71
C SER A 288 -0.11 -39.93 28.57
N VAL A 289 1.00 -40.28 27.92
CA VAL A 289 2.16 -40.86 28.59
C VAL A 289 3.21 -39.80 28.93
N LYS A 290 3.82 -39.95 30.11
CA LYS A 290 5.10 -39.34 30.47
C LYS A 290 6.14 -40.39 30.79
N VAL A 291 7.41 -40.05 30.52
CA VAL A 291 8.57 -40.82 30.98
C VAL A 291 9.28 -40.03 32.06
N LYS A 292 9.48 -40.63 33.23
CA LYS A 292 10.27 -40.04 34.33
C LYS A 292 11.52 -40.88 34.54
N LYS A 293 12.68 -40.22 34.49
CA LYS A 293 13.95 -40.84 34.90
C LYS A 293 14.17 -40.55 36.39
N LEU A 294 14.39 -41.60 37.17
CA LEU A 294 14.87 -41.51 38.54
C LEU A 294 16.25 -42.17 38.65
N THR A 295 16.95 -41.86 39.71
CA THR A 295 18.25 -42.44 40.04
C THR A 295 18.30 -42.83 41.51
N GLY A 296 19.11 -43.82 41.83
CA GLY A 296 19.37 -44.24 43.22
C GLY A 296 20.71 -44.97 43.32
N THR A 297 20.95 -45.58 44.47
CA THR A 297 22.13 -46.40 44.73
C THR A 297 21.66 -47.66 45.46
N THR A 298 22.07 -48.84 45.00
CA THR A 298 21.75 -50.12 45.66
C THR A 298 22.33 -50.17 47.08
N ALA A 299 21.78 -51.07 47.90
CA ALA A 299 22.27 -51.28 49.26
C ALA A 299 23.74 -51.76 49.27
N SER A 300 24.42 -51.54 50.40
CA SER A 300 25.82 -51.91 50.61
C SER A 300 26.04 -53.37 50.99
N THR A 301 24.96 -54.14 51.22
CA THR A 301 25.00 -55.55 51.59
C THR A 301 24.14 -56.39 50.66
N GLU A 302 24.50 -57.65 50.48
CA GLU A 302 23.62 -58.62 49.83
C GLU A 302 22.35 -58.82 50.68
N GLY A 303 21.19 -58.98 50.03
CA GLY A 303 19.90 -58.99 50.72
C GLY A 303 19.40 -57.63 51.22
N GLY A 304 20.22 -56.57 51.14
CA GLY A 304 19.82 -55.21 51.51
C GLY A 304 18.89 -54.57 50.46
N TYR A 305 18.16 -53.53 50.87
CA TYR A 305 17.22 -52.82 49.99
C TYR A 305 17.40 -51.30 50.04
N VAL A 306 16.87 -50.62 49.02
CA VAL A 306 16.76 -49.16 48.95
C VAL A 306 15.38 -48.76 48.44
N ASP A 307 14.76 -47.77 49.08
CA ASP A 307 13.49 -47.19 48.64
C ASP A 307 13.72 -45.90 47.86
N ILE A 308 13.13 -45.83 46.66
CA ILE A 308 13.25 -44.68 45.78
C ILE A 308 11.87 -44.07 45.58
N TYR A 309 11.70 -42.80 45.96
CA TYR A 309 10.43 -42.11 45.85
C TYR A 309 10.04 -41.94 44.37
N LEU A 310 8.92 -42.53 43.98
CA LEU A 310 8.44 -42.49 42.61
C LEU A 310 7.96 -41.08 42.23
N GLY A 311 7.30 -40.41 43.18
CA GLY A 311 6.65 -39.10 42.95
C GLY A 311 5.66 -39.15 41.77
N VAL A 312 5.05 -40.30 41.57
CA VAL A 312 3.93 -40.60 40.66
C VAL A 312 3.06 -41.64 41.39
N ASP A 313 1.74 -41.55 41.22
CA ASP A 313 0.80 -42.52 41.80
C ASP A 313 0.97 -43.88 41.11
N GLN A 314 1.08 -44.96 41.89
CA GLN A 314 1.26 -46.32 41.38
C GLN A 314 0.18 -46.72 40.36
N SER A 315 -1.06 -46.26 40.54
CA SER A 315 -2.18 -46.58 39.64
C SER A 315 -1.99 -46.04 38.22
N LYS A 316 -1.14 -45.03 38.05
CA LYS A 316 -0.86 -44.41 36.76
C LYS A 316 0.35 -45.03 36.05
N ILE A 317 1.12 -45.87 36.73
CA ILE A 317 2.35 -46.43 36.17
C ILE A 317 2.01 -47.54 35.17
N LEU A 318 2.43 -47.34 33.92
CA LEU A 318 2.31 -48.32 32.85
C LEU A 318 3.49 -49.31 32.83
N SER A 319 4.70 -48.82 33.08
CA SER A 319 5.90 -49.67 33.14
C SER A 319 7.02 -49.05 33.97
N ILE A 320 7.84 -49.92 34.57
CA ILE A 320 9.07 -49.55 35.29
C ILE A 320 10.21 -50.39 34.73
N SER A 321 11.24 -49.72 34.23
CA SER A 321 12.52 -50.34 33.88
C SER A 321 13.56 -49.94 34.90
N VAL A 322 14.06 -50.91 35.67
CA VAL A 322 15.12 -50.71 36.65
C VAL A 322 16.40 -51.33 36.13
N LEU A 323 17.46 -50.54 36.11
CA LEU A 323 18.80 -50.99 35.72
C LEU A 323 19.78 -50.64 36.81
N VAL A 324 20.67 -51.58 37.15
CA VAL A 324 21.75 -51.38 38.11
C VAL A 324 23.09 -51.52 37.40
N LEU A 325 24.01 -50.60 37.69
CA LEU A 325 25.37 -50.68 37.18
C LEU A 325 26.14 -51.80 37.89
N THR A 326 26.68 -52.76 37.16
CA THR A 326 27.68 -53.69 37.70
C THR A 326 29.07 -53.20 37.35
N THR A 327 30.04 -53.48 38.21
CA THR A 327 31.46 -53.27 37.90
C THR A 327 32.23 -54.56 38.16
N GLY A 328 32.66 -55.22 37.09
CA GLY A 328 33.57 -56.37 37.13
C GLY A 328 34.99 -55.98 36.70
N VAL A 329 35.92 -56.94 36.70
CA VAL A 329 37.26 -56.74 36.12
C VAL A 329 37.14 -56.51 34.61
N GLY A 330 37.27 -55.26 34.18
CA GLY A 330 37.38 -54.86 32.77
C GLY A 330 36.09 -54.39 32.07
N TYR A 331 34.93 -54.35 32.72
CA TYR A 331 33.68 -53.83 32.12
C TYR A 331 32.73 -53.21 33.15
N SER A 332 31.90 -52.26 32.68
CA SER A 332 30.77 -51.69 33.42
C SER A 332 29.52 -51.80 32.56
N GLN A 333 28.50 -52.51 33.03
CA GLN A 333 27.28 -52.78 32.27
C GLN A 333 26.04 -52.55 33.13
N TRP A 334 24.91 -52.22 32.48
CA TRP A 334 23.63 -52.00 33.13
C TRP A 334 22.79 -53.27 33.02
N TYR A 335 22.51 -53.90 34.15
CA TYR A 335 21.72 -55.14 34.22
C TYR A 335 20.30 -54.85 34.69
N GLY A 336 19.34 -55.57 34.10
CA GLY A 336 17.97 -55.62 34.58
C GLY A 336 17.84 -56.56 35.78
N PRO A 337 16.64 -56.63 36.41
CA PRO A 337 16.42 -57.51 37.55
C PRO A 337 16.55 -58.98 37.16
N ASN A 338 16.89 -59.83 38.13
CA ASN A 338 16.97 -61.29 38.02
C ASN A 338 17.90 -61.81 36.91
N THR A 339 18.94 -61.06 36.54
CA THR A 339 19.99 -61.56 35.64
C THR A 339 20.90 -62.50 36.42
N GLY A 340 20.60 -63.80 36.38
CA GLY A 340 21.39 -64.81 37.08
C GLY A 340 22.83 -64.86 36.56
N GLY A 341 23.79 -64.88 37.50
CA GLY A 341 25.23 -64.96 37.23
C GLY A 341 25.94 -63.60 37.29
N LEU A 342 27.20 -63.63 37.77
CA LEU A 342 28.11 -62.49 37.95
C LEU A 342 27.88 -61.60 39.20
N GLY A 343 27.07 -62.03 40.18
CA GLY A 343 26.85 -61.24 41.40
C GLY A 343 26.03 -59.97 41.13
N ALA A 344 25.13 -60.02 40.15
CA ALA A 344 24.37 -58.86 39.65
C ALA A 344 22.86 -58.97 39.88
N SER A 345 22.41 -60.01 40.57
CA SER A 345 21.00 -60.29 40.76
C SER A 345 20.37 -59.30 41.75
N PHE A 346 19.26 -58.69 41.34
CA PHE A 346 18.38 -57.90 42.18
C PHE A 346 16.94 -58.08 41.73
N PHE A 347 16.01 -57.77 42.61
CA PHE A 347 14.60 -57.66 42.27
C PHE A 347 14.09 -56.29 42.74
N TYR A 348 12.91 -55.91 42.26
CA TYR A 348 12.27 -54.69 42.72
C TYR A 348 10.80 -54.93 43.01
N TYR A 349 10.27 -54.16 43.95
CA TYR A 349 8.85 -54.11 44.27
C TYR A 349 8.33 -52.71 44.05
N ASN A 350 7.23 -52.62 43.30
CA ASN A 350 6.52 -51.38 43.11
C ASN A 350 5.48 -51.22 44.23
N GLY A 351 5.74 -50.31 45.17
CA GLY A 351 4.78 -49.90 46.20
C GLY A 351 4.00 -48.64 45.80
N SER A 352 3.10 -48.17 46.66
CA SER A 352 2.17 -47.08 46.32
C SER A 352 2.82 -45.74 46.02
N MET A 353 3.98 -45.45 46.64
CA MET A 353 4.75 -44.21 46.42
C MET A 353 6.25 -44.45 46.26
N TRP A 354 6.70 -45.68 46.45
CA TRP A 354 8.11 -46.05 46.54
C TRP A 354 8.39 -47.26 45.67
N LEU A 355 9.54 -47.25 45.02
CA LEU A 355 10.11 -48.42 44.37
C LEU A 355 11.23 -48.96 45.26
N THR A 356 11.03 -50.17 45.78
CA THR A 356 12.03 -50.84 46.59
C THR A 356 12.90 -51.70 45.68
N VAL A 357 14.20 -51.43 45.61
CA VAL A 357 15.18 -52.26 44.91
C VAL A 357 15.95 -53.09 45.93
N VAL A 358 15.95 -54.41 45.78
CA VAL A 358 16.53 -55.35 46.74
C VAL A 358 17.64 -56.17 46.08
N ASN A 359 18.81 -56.14 46.69
CA ASN A 359 19.96 -56.96 46.30
C ASN A 359 19.66 -58.44 46.58
N HIS A 360 19.95 -59.34 45.64
CA HIS A 360 19.72 -60.77 45.87
C HIS A 360 20.69 -61.34 46.91
N PRO A 361 20.22 -62.07 47.94
CA PRO A 361 21.12 -62.74 48.90
C PRO A 361 22.05 -63.75 48.18
N GLY A 362 23.36 -63.60 48.31
CA GLY A 362 24.33 -64.55 47.76
C GLY A 362 24.67 -64.42 46.26
N ASP A 363 24.07 -63.47 45.53
CA ASP A 363 24.36 -63.22 44.10
C ASP A 363 24.26 -61.73 43.74
N SER A 364 24.69 -60.83 44.62
CA SER A 364 24.64 -59.37 44.40
C SER A 364 25.92 -58.62 44.75
N ALA A 365 27.01 -59.33 45.05
CA ALA A 365 28.32 -58.74 45.36
C ALA A 365 28.84 -57.72 44.31
N GLY A 366 28.51 -57.92 43.02
CA GLY A 366 28.91 -57.04 41.92
C GLY A 366 28.09 -55.76 41.79
N ILE A 367 26.98 -55.65 42.52
CA ILE A 367 26.08 -54.49 42.51
C ILE A 367 25.98 -53.77 43.86
N LEU A 368 26.83 -54.06 44.85
CA LEU A 368 26.77 -53.38 46.14
C LEU A 368 27.18 -51.90 46.01
N SER A 369 26.35 -51.00 46.57
CA SER A 369 26.55 -49.53 46.52
C SER A 369 26.75 -48.99 45.10
N LYS A 370 26.01 -49.52 44.12
CA LYS A 370 26.11 -49.14 42.72
C LYS A 370 24.95 -48.26 42.24
N PRO A 371 25.19 -47.37 41.26
CA PRO A 371 24.15 -46.54 40.68
C PRO A 371 22.99 -47.34 40.08
N ILE A 372 21.79 -46.80 40.26
CA ILE A 372 20.53 -47.29 39.71
C ILE A 372 20.01 -46.24 38.70
N LYS A 373 19.52 -46.69 37.55
CA LYS A 373 18.69 -45.92 36.63
C LYS A 373 17.31 -46.52 36.59
N ILE A 374 16.29 -45.69 36.78
CA ILE A 374 14.90 -46.10 36.70
C ILE A 374 14.22 -45.25 35.64
N PHE A 375 13.51 -45.90 34.72
CA PHE A 375 12.63 -45.23 33.77
C PHE A 375 11.21 -45.68 34.04
N ILE A 376 10.35 -44.72 34.34
CA ILE A 376 8.92 -44.95 34.61
C ILE A 376 8.15 -44.38 33.43
N THR A 377 7.33 -45.21 32.81
CA THR A 377 6.32 -44.79 31.85
C THR A 377 4.99 -44.75 32.60
N TYR A 378 4.29 -43.62 32.61
CA TYR A 378 3.04 -43.45 33.37
C TYR A 378 2.02 -42.58 32.63
N GLU A 379 0.74 -42.80 32.92
CA GLU A 379 -0.38 -41.99 32.47
C GLU A 379 -0.52 -40.72 33.31
N GLU A 380 -1.05 -39.65 32.71
CA GLU A 380 -1.45 -38.47 33.48
C GLU A 380 -2.66 -38.71 34.37
#